data_AF-A0A060SXC0-F1
#
_entry.id   AF-A0A060SXC0-F1
#
_cell.length_a   1.000
_cell.length_b   1.000
_cell.length_c   1.000
_cell.angle_alpha   90.00
_cell.angle_beta   90.00
_cell.angle_gamma   90.00
#
_symmetry.space_group_name_H-M   'P 1'
#
loop_
_entity.id
_entity.type
_entity.pdbx_description
1 polymer ?
#
loop_
_entity_poly.entity_id
_entity_poly.type
_entity_poly.pdbx_seq_one_letter_code
_entity_poly.pdbx_strand_id
1 'polypeptide(L)'
;MVLKLTTPARYILLVCFIIIGLHSILSFTHEDYGRATSLSNIASQLTWGSPNADAVPSEYYKPTEPPTHILTRRANATILMLARNSDVNDAVKSVRRLEDRFNKKFGYPWVFLNEEPFSDEFKTRVSNVINGEVTFGQVPREHWYQPDWIDEDKARAGREKMVQDNIIYGGSVSYRNMCRFNSGFFYRHPLLEQYKWYWRVEPDVHFHCDVDFDPFLYMEDHNKTYGFTITMYEYEATIPTLWQSVKEFIQENPQYVAENNAMGYMSENGGDTYNLCHFWSNFEIANMDFWRGEAYSKFFDYLDKKGGFYYERWGDAPVHSIAVSLFQSKDKIHFFDEIGYEHNPYTHCPRDNGAWKRGKCGCDQQKSFDGYVPNAPALPPAAIREVFTYPDPSRAPDERNPYSDASRLNFLGEKMAAMAYHDVMAERLTNLDVQTLQHHIRRTFPGFVERTARAYAWNRNVRGYPADADQNSPNEARRLFFTYAGAVSRGPQGYYALKEWIISLLDFGI
;
A
#
# COMPACT_ATOMS: atom_id res chain seq x y z
N MET A 1 -0.34 53.43 -9.73
CA MET A 1 -1.80 53.44 -9.95
C MET A 1 -2.48 53.25 -8.59
N VAL A 2 -3.00 54.32 -7.98
CA VAL A 2 -3.65 54.24 -6.66
C VAL A 2 -5.07 53.73 -6.88
N LEU A 3 -5.33 52.47 -6.53
CA LEU A 3 -6.68 51.89 -6.58
C LEU A 3 -7.59 52.65 -5.60
N LYS A 4 -8.48 53.49 -6.12
CA LYS A 4 -9.54 54.12 -5.34
C LYS A 4 -10.63 53.10 -5.05
N LEU A 5 -10.46 52.33 -3.97
CA LEU A 5 -11.49 51.43 -3.46
C LEU A 5 -12.71 52.24 -3.00
N THR A 6 -13.90 51.84 -3.46
CA THR A 6 -15.19 52.39 -3.03
C THR A 6 -15.42 52.09 -1.54
N THR A 7 -16.22 52.91 -0.88
CA THR A 7 -16.53 52.73 0.56
C THR A 7 -17.03 51.31 0.90
N PRO A 8 -17.94 50.69 0.11
CA PRO A 8 -18.36 49.30 0.34
C PRO A 8 -17.21 48.29 0.19
N ALA A 9 -16.33 48.46 -0.81
CA ALA A 9 -15.20 47.57 -1.02
C ALA A 9 -14.20 47.60 0.14
N ARG A 10 -14.04 48.77 0.79
CA ARG A 10 -13.21 48.89 1.99
C ARG A 10 -13.79 48.12 3.18
N TYR A 11 -15.10 48.16 3.38
CA TYR A 11 -15.75 47.40 4.44
C TYR A 11 -15.72 45.89 4.17
N ILE A 12 -15.89 45.45 2.92
CA ILE A 12 -15.74 44.04 2.54
C ILE A 12 -14.31 43.55 2.82
N LEU A 13 -13.30 44.31 2.39
CA LEU A 13 -11.90 43.95 2.66
C LEU A 13 -11.58 43.92 4.16
N LEU A 14 -12.14 44.85 4.95
CA LEU A 14 -11.99 44.85 6.39
C LEU A 14 -12.60 43.60 7.03
N VAL A 15 -13.82 43.22 6.62
CA VAL A 15 -14.50 42.02 7.11
C VAL A 15 -13.72 40.76 6.72
N CYS A 16 -13.26 40.65 5.47
CA CYS A 16 -12.41 39.55 5.04
C CYS A 16 -11.11 39.47 5.85
N PHE A 17 -10.46 40.61 6.12
CA PHE A 17 -9.25 40.65 6.92
C PHE A 17 -9.49 40.20 8.36
N ILE A 18 -10.61 40.60 8.97
CA ILE A 18 -11.01 40.16 10.32
C ILE A 18 -11.30 38.66 10.33
N ILE A 19 -12.02 38.14 9.34
CA ILE A 19 -12.35 36.70 9.24
C ILE A 19 -11.06 35.89 9.04
N ILE A 20 -10.16 36.30 8.15
CA ILE A 20 -8.87 35.63 7.90
C ILE A 20 -7.97 35.71 9.13
N GLY A 21 -7.98 36.84 9.85
CA GLY A 21 -7.25 37.02 11.10
C GLY A 21 -7.75 36.10 12.21
N LEU A 22 -9.07 36.07 12.43
CA LEU A 22 -9.71 35.16 13.40
C LEU A 22 -9.48 33.69 13.03
N HIS A 23 -9.61 33.35 11.75
CA HIS A 23 -9.36 32.02 11.23
C HIS A 23 -7.91 31.58 11.45
N SER A 24 -6.95 32.46 11.16
CA SER A 24 -5.52 32.20 11.42
C SER A 24 -5.27 31.97 12.91
N ILE A 25 -5.77 32.85 13.77
CA ILE A 25 -5.60 32.71 15.22
C ILE A 25 -6.21 31.39 15.70
N LEU A 26 -7.47 31.10 15.36
CA LEU A 26 -8.13 29.86 15.77
C LEU A 26 -7.44 28.60 15.23
N SER A 27 -6.90 28.65 14.00
CA SER A 27 -6.17 27.53 13.40
C SER A 27 -4.85 27.24 14.10
N PHE A 28 -4.18 28.26 14.67
CA PHE A 28 -2.94 28.07 15.42
C PHE A 28 -3.14 27.80 16.91
N THR A 29 -4.19 28.36 17.52
CA THR A 29 -4.42 28.24 18.97
C THR A 29 -5.31 27.07 19.37
N HIS A 30 -6.09 26.52 18.44
CA HIS A 30 -7.03 25.44 18.70
C HIS A 30 -6.84 24.29 17.71
N GLU A 31 -6.16 23.24 18.17
CA GLU A 31 -5.69 22.12 17.33
C GLU A 31 -6.83 21.46 16.53
N ASP A 32 -8.00 21.26 17.15
CA ASP A 32 -9.18 20.69 16.48
C ASP A 32 -9.74 21.57 15.36
N TYR A 33 -9.73 22.91 15.55
CA TYR A 33 -10.21 23.85 14.54
C TYR A 33 -9.21 23.92 13.37
N GLY A 34 -7.92 24.01 13.68
CA GLY A 34 -6.84 24.00 12.68
C GLY A 34 -6.83 22.72 11.83
N ARG A 35 -7.12 21.56 12.44
CA ARG A 35 -7.33 20.31 11.70
C ARG A 35 -8.59 20.35 10.83
N ALA A 36 -9.73 20.77 11.37
CA ALA A 36 -11.00 20.76 10.62
C ALA A 36 -10.99 21.69 9.39
N THR A 37 -10.20 22.76 9.42
CA THR A 37 -10.16 23.75 8.35
C THR A 37 -8.88 23.75 7.53
N SER A 38 -7.98 22.76 7.72
CA SER A 38 -6.78 22.67 6.89
C SER A 38 -7.14 22.35 5.44
N LEU A 39 -6.44 22.98 4.49
CA LEU A 39 -6.62 22.71 3.06
C LEU A 39 -6.36 21.23 2.72
N SER A 40 -5.51 20.55 3.50
CA SER A 40 -5.24 19.12 3.39
C SER A 40 -6.41 18.24 3.82
N ASN A 41 -7.19 18.62 4.84
CA ASN A 41 -8.39 17.88 5.26
C ASN A 41 -9.60 18.13 4.37
N ILE A 42 -9.71 19.30 3.76
CA ILE A 42 -10.75 19.58 2.76
C ILE A 42 -10.44 18.80 1.47
N ALA A 43 -9.16 18.69 1.10
CA ALA A 43 -8.73 17.89 -0.05
C ALA A 43 -8.86 16.38 0.18
N SER A 44 -8.72 15.89 1.42
CA SER A 44 -8.87 14.46 1.76
C SER A 44 -10.33 13.96 1.78
N GLN A 45 -11.31 14.87 1.80
CA GLN A 45 -12.74 14.55 1.67
C GLN A 45 -13.19 14.33 0.22
N LEU A 46 -12.32 14.56 -0.78
CA LEU A 46 -12.58 14.20 -2.17
C LEU A 46 -12.30 12.70 -2.37
N THR A 47 -13.39 11.95 -2.52
CA THR A 47 -13.50 10.50 -2.67
C THR A 47 -12.51 9.87 -3.66
N TRP A 48 -11.93 8.75 -3.25
CA TRP A 48 -11.14 7.85 -4.09
C TRP A 48 -12.05 7.04 -5.03
N GLY A 49 -11.71 7.07 -6.32
CA GLY A 49 -11.93 6.04 -7.36
C GLY A 49 -13.25 5.26 -7.43
N SER A 50 -13.91 5.33 -8.59
CA SER A 50 -15.04 4.45 -8.95
C SER A 50 -14.56 2.98 -9.07
N PRO A 51 -15.31 1.99 -8.53
CA PRO A 51 -14.87 0.58 -8.47
C PRO A 51 -14.73 -0.14 -9.82
N ASN A 52 -14.99 0.54 -10.94
CA ASN A 52 -14.91 -0.03 -12.30
C ASN A 52 -13.86 0.64 -13.21
N ALA A 53 -13.09 1.61 -12.72
CA ALA A 53 -12.20 2.40 -13.59
C ALA A 53 -10.83 1.72 -13.88
N ASP A 54 -10.43 0.73 -13.07
CA ASP A 54 -9.08 0.16 -13.13
C ASP A 54 -8.99 -1.25 -13.73
N ALA A 55 -10.11 -1.86 -14.13
CA ALA A 55 -10.05 -3.16 -14.80
C ALA A 55 -9.42 -3.01 -16.19
N VAL A 56 -8.55 -3.95 -16.57
CA VAL A 56 -7.97 -3.98 -17.92
C VAL A 56 -9.10 -4.12 -18.96
N PRO A 57 -9.21 -3.21 -19.95
CA PRO A 57 -10.28 -3.28 -20.95
C PRO A 57 -10.23 -4.57 -21.78
N SER A 58 -11.40 -5.05 -22.23
CA SER A 58 -11.52 -6.32 -22.97
C SER A 58 -10.67 -6.39 -24.24
N GLU A 59 -10.39 -5.24 -24.88
CA GLU A 59 -9.56 -5.14 -26.08
C GLU A 59 -8.08 -5.51 -25.88
N TYR A 60 -7.57 -5.48 -24.64
CA TYR A 60 -6.21 -5.89 -24.34
C TYR A 60 -6.06 -7.41 -24.21
N TYR A 61 -7.16 -8.12 -23.96
CA TYR A 61 -7.13 -9.56 -23.88
C TYR A 61 -7.03 -10.17 -25.27
N LYS A 62 -6.19 -11.19 -25.42
CA LYS A 62 -6.10 -11.94 -26.67
C LYS A 62 -7.49 -12.50 -27.04
N PRO A 63 -8.02 -12.20 -28.23
CA PRO A 63 -9.25 -12.81 -28.68
C PRO A 63 -9.05 -14.31 -28.88
N THR A 64 -10.14 -15.06 -28.70
CA THR A 64 -10.21 -16.51 -28.95
C THR A 64 -10.01 -16.88 -30.43
N GLU A 65 -9.97 -15.90 -31.34
CA GLU A 65 -9.54 -16.03 -32.74
C GLU A 65 -8.29 -15.17 -32.99
N PRO A 66 -7.34 -15.61 -33.84
CA PRO A 66 -6.04 -14.96 -33.96
C PRO A 66 -6.18 -13.56 -34.58
N PRO A 67 -5.87 -12.46 -33.87
CA PRO A 67 -5.93 -11.14 -34.48
C PRO A 67 -4.61 -10.86 -35.18
N THR A 68 -4.61 -10.84 -36.51
CA THR A 68 -3.45 -10.59 -37.36
C THR A 68 -2.88 -9.16 -37.28
N HIS A 69 -3.45 -8.25 -36.46
CA HIS A 69 -3.00 -6.84 -36.41
C HIS A 69 -2.70 -6.26 -35.00
N ILE A 70 -3.21 -6.81 -33.89
CA ILE A 70 -2.85 -6.35 -32.53
C ILE A 70 -1.54 -7.02 -32.03
N LEU A 71 -1.08 -8.07 -32.72
CA LEU A 71 0.14 -8.82 -32.40
C LEU A 71 1.46 -8.15 -32.83
N THR A 72 1.45 -6.96 -33.43
CA THR A 72 2.67 -6.32 -33.97
C THR A 72 3.23 -5.19 -33.12
N ARG A 73 2.41 -4.50 -32.31
CA ARG A 73 2.91 -3.43 -31.44
C ARG A 73 3.36 -4.03 -30.11
N ARG A 74 4.52 -3.57 -29.63
CA ARG A 74 5.17 -4.12 -28.45
C ARG A 74 5.87 -3.02 -27.67
N ALA A 75 5.76 -3.04 -26.35
CA ALA A 75 6.48 -2.10 -25.51
C ALA A 75 7.98 -2.41 -25.53
N ASN A 76 8.81 -1.39 -25.37
CA ASN A 76 10.24 -1.59 -25.12
C ASN A 76 10.45 -2.03 -23.66
N ALA A 77 10.43 -3.34 -23.42
CA ALA A 77 10.37 -3.92 -22.08
C ALA A 77 11.20 -5.19 -21.94
N THR A 78 11.59 -5.49 -20.70
CA THR A 78 12.24 -6.76 -20.32
C THR A 78 11.60 -7.34 -19.06
N ILE A 79 11.74 -8.64 -18.87
CA ILE A 79 11.55 -9.27 -17.56
C ILE A 79 12.92 -9.30 -16.87
N LEU A 80 12.98 -8.96 -15.59
CA LEU A 80 14.21 -8.80 -14.82
C LEU A 80 14.20 -9.69 -13.59
N MET A 81 15.29 -10.42 -13.37
CA MET A 81 15.53 -11.18 -12.14
C MET A 81 16.95 -10.92 -11.62
N LEU A 82 17.07 -10.50 -10.37
CA LEU A 82 18.31 -10.56 -9.61
C LEU A 82 18.33 -11.91 -8.89
N ALA A 83 19.34 -12.74 -9.14
CA ALA A 83 19.42 -14.07 -8.53
C ALA A 83 20.86 -14.52 -8.37
N ARG A 84 21.13 -15.33 -7.35
CA ARG A 84 22.42 -15.99 -7.19
C ARG A 84 22.43 -17.33 -7.92
N ASN A 85 23.64 -17.84 -8.13
CA ASN A 85 23.84 -19.20 -8.63
C ASN A 85 23.14 -20.27 -7.77
N SER A 86 23.08 -20.06 -6.44
CA SER A 86 22.38 -20.94 -5.49
C SER A 86 20.87 -21.01 -5.73
N ASP A 87 20.29 -20.00 -6.35
CA ASP A 87 18.84 -19.85 -6.48
C ASP A 87 18.31 -20.53 -7.75
N VAL A 88 19.17 -21.21 -8.52
CA VAL A 88 18.85 -21.79 -9.84
C VAL A 88 17.57 -22.64 -9.83
N ASN A 89 17.33 -23.41 -8.77
CA ASN A 89 16.14 -24.26 -8.69
C ASN A 89 14.86 -23.44 -8.61
N ASP A 90 14.88 -22.36 -7.83
CA ASP A 90 13.72 -21.52 -7.57
C ASP A 90 13.53 -20.49 -8.68
N ALA A 91 14.63 -19.97 -9.25
CA ALA A 91 14.61 -19.18 -10.47
C ALA A 91 13.95 -19.94 -11.63
N VAL A 92 14.35 -21.19 -11.89
CA VAL A 92 13.74 -22.03 -12.94
C VAL A 92 12.24 -22.23 -12.72
N LYS A 93 11.80 -22.41 -11.47
CA LYS A 93 10.36 -22.54 -11.14
C LYS A 93 9.61 -21.23 -11.45
N SER A 94 10.10 -20.09 -10.98
CA SER A 94 9.51 -18.77 -11.23
C SER A 94 9.40 -18.48 -12.71
N VAL A 95 10.50 -18.66 -13.45
CA VAL A 95 10.58 -18.43 -14.89
C VAL A 95 9.58 -19.31 -15.63
N ARG A 96 9.58 -20.62 -15.36
CA ARG A 96 8.63 -21.54 -16.01
C ARG A 96 7.18 -21.16 -15.77
N ARG A 97 6.83 -20.75 -14.55
CA ARG A 97 5.47 -20.31 -14.22
C ARG A 97 5.09 -19.05 -14.98
N LEU A 98 5.96 -18.05 -15.03
CA LEU A 98 5.67 -16.83 -15.77
C LEU A 98 5.59 -17.08 -17.29
N GLU A 99 6.47 -17.92 -17.83
CA GLU A 99 6.39 -18.37 -19.23
C GLU A 99 5.05 -19.06 -19.51
N ASP A 100 4.62 -19.97 -18.64
CA ASP A 100 3.37 -20.71 -18.78
C ASP A 100 2.13 -19.81 -18.73
N ARG A 101 2.11 -18.82 -17.82
CA ARG A 101 0.95 -17.93 -17.59
C ARG A 101 0.90 -16.73 -18.51
N PHE A 102 2.06 -16.20 -18.91
CA PHE A 102 2.20 -14.94 -19.63
C PHE A 102 3.14 -15.09 -20.83
N ASN A 103 4.42 -15.31 -20.58
CA ASN A 103 5.45 -14.86 -21.52
C ASN A 103 5.55 -15.72 -22.78
N LYS A 104 5.11 -16.98 -22.78
CA LYS A 104 5.00 -17.77 -24.02
C LYS A 104 4.08 -17.13 -25.06
N LYS A 105 3.16 -16.24 -24.62
CA LYS A 105 2.20 -15.53 -25.47
C LYS A 105 2.78 -14.22 -26.04
N PHE A 106 3.72 -13.57 -25.35
CA PHE A 106 4.17 -12.20 -25.67
C PHE A 106 5.69 -12.10 -25.94
N GLY A 107 6.48 -13.03 -25.42
CA GLY A 107 7.88 -13.30 -25.77
C GLY A 107 8.90 -12.28 -25.29
N TYR A 108 8.68 -11.58 -24.16
CA TYR A 108 9.57 -10.55 -23.61
C TYR A 108 10.94 -11.10 -23.23
N PRO A 109 12.03 -10.38 -23.57
CA PRO A 109 13.36 -10.84 -23.24
C PRO A 109 13.52 -10.90 -21.73
N TRP A 110 14.39 -11.78 -21.28
CA TRP A 110 14.78 -11.88 -19.89
C TRP A 110 16.18 -11.33 -19.67
N VAL A 111 16.35 -10.54 -18.62
CA VAL A 111 17.64 -10.11 -18.10
C VAL A 111 17.83 -10.69 -16.71
N PHE A 112 18.91 -11.44 -16.51
CA PHE A 112 19.34 -11.96 -15.23
C PHE A 112 20.56 -11.19 -14.75
N LEU A 113 20.53 -10.70 -13.52
CA LEU A 113 21.65 -10.02 -12.86
C LEU A 113 22.11 -10.80 -11.63
N ASN A 114 23.41 -10.75 -11.33
CA ASN A 114 24.03 -11.37 -10.16
C ASN A 114 25.27 -10.57 -9.75
N GLU A 115 25.60 -10.51 -8.47
CA GLU A 115 26.86 -9.91 -7.98
C GLU A 115 28.10 -10.70 -8.43
N GLU A 116 27.93 -12.00 -8.67
CA GLU A 116 28.94 -12.92 -9.19
C GLU A 116 28.66 -13.30 -10.65
N PRO A 117 29.67 -13.80 -11.39
CA PRO A 117 29.43 -14.42 -12.68
C PRO A 117 28.46 -15.61 -12.55
N PHE A 118 27.43 -15.64 -13.41
CA PHE A 118 26.54 -16.80 -13.48
C PHE A 118 27.28 -18.06 -13.96
N SER A 119 27.02 -19.18 -13.29
CA SER A 119 27.52 -20.51 -13.66
C SER A 119 26.88 -21.00 -14.96
N ASP A 120 27.58 -21.89 -15.66
CA ASP A 120 27.04 -22.52 -16.87
C ASP A 120 25.77 -23.33 -16.58
N GLU A 121 25.66 -23.91 -15.37
CA GLU A 121 24.44 -24.58 -14.93
C GLU A 121 23.27 -23.61 -14.88
N PHE A 122 23.43 -22.44 -14.23
CA PHE A 122 22.36 -21.45 -14.11
C PHE A 122 21.90 -21.00 -15.50
N LYS A 123 22.86 -20.59 -16.34
CA LYS A 123 22.57 -20.14 -17.71
C LYS A 123 21.83 -21.19 -18.50
N THR A 124 22.31 -22.44 -18.47
CA THR A 124 21.72 -23.55 -19.23
C THR A 124 20.31 -23.86 -18.74
N ARG A 125 20.11 -24.03 -17.43
CA ARG A 125 18.82 -24.47 -16.88
C ARG A 125 17.73 -23.44 -17.04
N VAL A 126 18.05 -22.16 -16.85
CA VAL A 126 17.09 -21.07 -17.04
C VAL A 126 16.77 -20.87 -18.52
N SER A 127 17.77 -20.92 -19.41
CA SER A 127 17.54 -20.80 -20.86
C SER A 127 16.65 -21.93 -21.41
N ASN A 128 16.75 -23.14 -20.86
CA ASN A 128 15.92 -24.28 -21.29
C ASN A 128 14.41 -24.08 -21.09
N VAL A 129 13.98 -23.18 -20.21
CA VAL A 129 12.56 -22.93 -19.94
C VAL A 129 12.06 -21.61 -20.51
N ILE A 130 12.93 -20.81 -21.13
CA ILE A 130 12.60 -19.52 -21.75
C ILE A 130 12.46 -19.70 -23.26
N ASN A 131 11.37 -19.19 -23.84
CA ASN A 131 11.18 -19.25 -25.30
C ASN A 131 11.82 -18.06 -26.05
N GLY A 132 12.12 -16.96 -25.36
CA GLY A 132 12.64 -15.71 -25.93
C GLY A 132 14.15 -15.50 -25.74
N GLU A 133 14.60 -14.27 -26.03
CA GLU A 133 15.98 -13.85 -25.78
C GLU A 133 16.27 -13.80 -24.27
N VAL A 134 17.46 -14.25 -23.88
CA VAL A 134 17.93 -14.26 -22.50
C VAL A 134 19.34 -13.69 -22.41
N THR A 135 19.54 -12.76 -21.48
CA THR A 135 20.83 -12.10 -21.27
C THR A 135 21.22 -12.18 -19.80
N PHE A 136 22.50 -12.48 -19.55
CA PHE A 136 23.07 -12.61 -18.21
C PHE A 136 24.10 -11.50 -18.00
N GLY A 137 23.93 -10.72 -16.93
CA GLY A 137 24.83 -9.63 -16.55
C GLY A 137 25.40 -9.82 -15.15
N GLN A 138 26.66 -9.44 -14.97
CA GLN A 138 27.25 -9.29 -13.65
C GLN A 138 27.09 -7.84 -13.19
N VAL A 139 26.59 -7.63 -11.97
CA VAL A 139 26.45 -6.31 -11.37
C VAL A 139 27.84 -5.68 -11.17
N PRO A 140 28.07 -4.43 -11.62
CA PRO A 140 29.31 -3.72 -11.33
C PRO A 140 29.58 -3.65 -9.83
N ARG A 141 30.85 -3.83 -9.45
CA ARG A 141 31.24 -3.93 -8.04
C ARG A 141 30.81 -2.70 -7.23
N GLU A 142 30.98 -1.52 -7.80
CA GLU A 142 30.63 -0.21 -7.25
C GLU A 142 29.12 -0.02 -7.01
N HIS A 143 28.28 -0.79 -7.69
CA HIS A 143 26.82 -0.75 -7.54
C HIS A 143 26.33 -1.72 -6.46
N TRP A 144 27.13 -2.74 -6.11
CA TRP A 144 26.73 -3.77 -5.15
C TRP A 144 27.29 -3.56 -3.75
N TYR A 145 28.59 -3.32 -3.62
CA TYR A 145 29.24 -3.35 -2.30
C TYR A 145 29.09 -2.02 -1.54
N GLN A 146 29.22 -2.12 -0.22
CA GLN A 146 29.17 -0.98 0.69
C GLN A 146 30.17 0.10 0.27
N PRO A 147 29.73 1.36 0.14
CA PRO A 147 30.60 2.46 -0.25
C PRO A 147 31.49 2.94 0.91
N ASP A 148 32.63 3.54 0.57
CA ASP A 148 33.69 3.89 1.52
C ASP A 148 33.31 4.96 2.57
N TRP A 149 32.24 5.74 2.34
CA TRP A 149 31.76 6.74 3.31
C TRP A 149 30.90 6.15 4.42
N ILE A 150 30.60 4.85 4.37
CA ILE A 150 29.88 4.16 5.44
C ILE A 150 30.86 3.78 6.55
N ASP A 151 30.58 4.25 7.76
CA ASP A 151 31.27 3.84 8.97
C ASP A 151 30.92 2.37 9.29
N GLU A 152 31.86 1.47 9.02
CA GLU A 152 31.66 0.04 9.20
C GLU A 152 31.46 -0.35 10.67
N ASP A 153 32.03 0.37 11.62
CA ASP A 153 31.83 0.08 13.05
C ASP A 153 30.40 0.44 13.47
N LYS A 154 29.89 1.57 12.98
CA LYS A 154 28.49 1.97 13.19
C LYS A 154 27.52 1.01 12.49
N ALA A 155 27.81 0.61 11.24
CA ALA A 155 26.99 -0.34 10.51
C ALA A 155 26.97 -1.71 11.20
N ARG A 156 28.11 -2.19 11.69
CA ARG A 156 28.22 -3.43 12.47
C ARG A 156 27.39 -3.37 13.74
N ALA A 157 27.45 -2.28 14.50
CA ALA A 157 26.63 -2.11 15.70
C ALA A 157 25.13 -2.16 15.39
N GLY A 158 24.68 -1.52 14.30
CA GLY A 158 23.29 -1.60 13.82
C GLY A 158 22.87 -3.03 13.48
N ARG A 159 23.73 -3.78 12.78
CA ARG A 159 23.50 -5.20 12.47
C ARG A 159 23.40 -6.08 13.71
N GLU A 160 24.36 -5.93 14.64
CA GLU A 160 24.37 -6.69 15.90
C GLU A 160 23.12 -6.41 16.73
N LYS A 161 22.69 -5.15 16.81
CA LYS A 161 21.43 -4.78 17.44
C LYS A 161 20.22 -5.48 16.78
N MET A 162 20.11 -5.43 15.47
CA MET A 162 19.00 -6.07 14.76
C MET A 162 18.99 -7.59 14.89
N VAL A 163 20.16 -8.23 15.03
CA VAL A 163 20.25 -9.66 15.37
C VAL A 163 19.71 -9.93 16.77
N GLN A 164 20.09 -9.11 17.76
CA GLN A 164 19.58 -9.23 19.14
C GLN A 164 18.06 -9.05 19.21
N ASP A 165 17.52 -8.14 18.38
CA ASP A 165 16.10 -7.85 18.29
C ASP A 165 15.32 -8.89 17.44
N ASN A 166 15.97 -9.97 16.97
CA ASN A 166 15.40 -11.03 16.12
C ASN A 166 14.76 -10.51 14.81
N ILE A 167 15.31 -9.44 14.23
CA ILE A 167 14.83 -8.87 12.98
C ILE A 167 15.34 -9.72 11.81
N ILE A 168 14.44 -10.14 10.93
CA ILE A 168 14.78 -10.93 9.73
C ILE A 168 15.88 -10.23 8.92
N TYR A 169 16.89 -10.98 8.47
CA TYR A 169 18.08 -10.42 7.80
C TYR A 169 18.85 -9.33 8.57
N GLY A 170 18.60 -9.14 9.87
CA GLY A 170 19.19 -8.09 10.70
C GLY A 170 20.72 -8.05 10.62
N GLY A 171 21.37 -9.22 10.61
CA GLY A 171 22.82 -9.37 10.48
C GLY A 171 23.38 -9.43 9.06
N SER A 172 22.53 -9.45 8.02
CA SER A 172 22.96 -9.72 6.65
C SER A 172 23.49 -8.46 5.95
N VAL A 173 24.76 -8.49 5.55
CA VAL A 173 25.38 -7.44 4.71
C VAL A 173 24.90 -7.57 3.27
N SER A 174 24.86 -8.78 2.72
CA SER A 174 24.47 -9.00 1.34
C SER A 174 23.00 -8.64 1.07
N TYR A 175 22.11 -8.75 2.07
CA TYR A 175 20.74 -8.28 1.97
C TYR A 175 20.65 -6.74 1.86
N ARG A 176 21.50 -6.02 2.61
CA ARG A 176 21.58 -4.55 2.52
C ARG A 176 22.12 -4.08 1.18
N ASN A 177 23.14 -4.77 0.66
CA ASN A 177 23.65 -4.56 -0.68
C ASN A 177 22.52 -4.74 -1.72
N MET A 178 21.72 -5.81 -1.60
CA MET A 178 20.57 -6.05 -2.46
C MET A 178 19.53 -4.93 -2.38
N CYS A 179 19.13 -4.50 -1.17
CA CYS A 179 18.16 -3.42 -1.00
C CYS A 179 18.68 -2.10 -1.61
N ARG A 180 19.96 -1.78 -1.40
CA ARG A 180 20.58 -0.61 -2.03
C ARG A 180 20.66 -0.74 -3.55
N PHE A 181 21.03 -1.91 -4.06
CA PHE A 181 21.11 -2.18 -5.49
C PHE A 181 19.76 -2.01 -6.19
N ASN A 182 18.71 -2.60 -5.63
CA ASN A 182 17.35 -2.45 -6.14
C ASN A 182 16.82 -1.03 -5.97
N SER A 183 17.23 -0.29 -4.94
CA SER A 183 16.86 1.12 -4.81
C SER A 183 17.57 2.03 -5.83
N GLY A 184 18.85 1.79 -6.09
CA GLY A 184 19.72 2.81 -6.71
C GLY A 184 20.29 2.48 -8.08
N PHE A 185 20.41 1.20 -8.43
CA PHE A 185 21.39 0.79 -9.44
C PHE A 185 20.89 -0.17 -10.50
N PHE A 186 19.88 -1.00 -10.25
CA PHE A 186 19.45 -1.99 -11.24
C PHE A 186 19.12 -1.33 -12.60
N TYR A 187 18.34 -0.24 -12.60
CA TYR A 187 17.95 0.49 -13.82
C TYR A 187 19.10 1.24 -14.51
N ARG A 188 20.28 1.31 -13.87
CA ARG A 188 21.53 1.89 -14.38
C ARG A 188 22.49 0.82 -14.93
N HIS A 189 22.11 -0.46 -14.87
CA HIS A 189 22.94 -1.52 -15.44
C HIS A 189 22.96 -1.40 -16.98
N PRO A 190 24.11 -1.56 -17.66
CA PRO A 190 24.20 -1.37 -19.12
C PRO A 190 23.19 -2.18 -19.94
N LEU A 191 22.91 -3.42 -19.50
CA LEU A 191 21.90 -4.27 -20.16
C LEU A 191 20.46 -3.71 -20.08
N LEU A 192 20.20 -2.84 -19.10
CA LEU A 192 18.87 -2.29 -18.82
C LEU A 192 18.68 -0.88 -19.41
N GLU A 193 19.75 -0.18 -19.76
CA GLU A 193 19.70 1.17 -20.37
C GLU A 193 18.82 1.25 -21.61
N GLN A 194 18.80 0.17 -22.41
CA GLN A 194 18.01 0.08 -23.63
C GLN A 194 16.50 -0.06 -23.40
N TYR A 195 16.07 -0.49 -22.21
CA TYR A 195 14.66 -0.77 -21.93
C TYR A 195 13.96 0.42 -21.26
N LYS A 196 12.69 0.63 -21.62
CA LYS A 196 11.80 1.60 -20.98
C LYS A 196 11.05 0.98 -19.80
N TRP A 197 10.66 -0.28 -19.90
CA TRP A 197 9.90 -0.98 -18.87
C TRP A 197 10.62 -2.22 -18.36
N TYR A 198 10.38 -2.57 -17.09
CA TYR A 198 10.75 -3.86 -16.54
C TYR A 198 9.59 -4.49 -15.80
N TRP A 199 9.57 -5.82 -15.78
CA TRP A 199 8.82 -6.61 -14.83
C TRP A 199 9.81 -7.34 -13.91
N ARG A 200 9.89 -6.94 -12.64
CA ARG A 200 10.71 -7.62 -11.64
C ARG A 200 10.07 -8.95 -11.23
N VAL A 201 10.87 -10.00 -11.25
CA VAL A 201 10.50 -11.36 -10.85
C VAL A 201 11.60 -11.91 -9.96
N GLU A 202 11.24 -12.38 -8.78
CA GLU A 202 12.15 -13.04 -7.84
C GLU A 202 12.16 -14.58 -8.01
N PRO A 203 13.19 -15.28 -7.52
CA PRO A 203 13.12 -16.72 -7.28
C PRO A 203 11.96 -17.10 -6.34
N ASP A 204 11.43 -18.31 -6.50
CA ASP A 204 10.35 -18.89 -5.68
C ASP A 204 9.01 -18.13 -5.66
N VAL A 205 8.62 -17.53 -6.80
CA VAL A 205 7.31 -16.88 -6.95
C VAL A 205 6.33 -17.77 -7.71
N HIS A 206 5.05 -17.52 -7.49
CA HIS A 206 3.96 -18.25 -8.11
C HIS A 206 3.01 -17.30 -8.86
N PHE A 207 2.60 -17.70 -10.06
CA PHE A 207 1.57 -17.02 -10.85
C PHE A 207 0.34 -17.93 -10.93
N HIS A 208 -0.74 -17.50 -10.29
CA HIS A 208 -1.93 -18.30 -10.06
C HIS A 208 -2.96 -18.18 -11.18
N CYS A 209 -2.82 -17.19 -12.05
CA CYS A 209 -3.72 -16.88 -13.14
C CYS A 209 -2.97 -16.85 -14.47
N ASP A 210 -3.65 -17.22 -15.55
CA ASP A 210 -3.24 -16.88 -16.91
C ASP A 210 -3.34 -15.36 -17.12
N VAL A 211 -2.26 -14.75 -17.60
CA VAL A 211 -2.22 -13.34 -17.99
C VAL A 211 -2.38 -13.29 -19.51
N ASP A 212 -3.60 -13.04 -19.96
CA ASP A 212 -4.00 -13.06 -21.37
C ASP A 212 -3.98 -11.67 -22.05
N PHE A 213 -3.38 -10.68 -21.40
CA PHE A 213 -3.14 -9.34 -21.93
C PHE A 213 -1.67 -8.93 -21.77
N ASP A 214 -1.23 -7.90 -22.49
CA ASP A 214 0.13 -7.35 -22.36
C ASP A 214 0.14 -6.23 -21.30
N PRO A 215 0.68 -6.47 -20.09
CA PRO A 215 0.68 -5.47 -19.03
C PRO A 215 1.60 -4.28 -19.36
N PHE A 216 2.66 -4.46 -20.16
CA PHE A 216 3.52 -3.35 -20.54
C PHE A 216 2.80 -2.39 -21.49
N LEU A 217 2.08 -2.93 -22.48
CA LEU A 217 1.27 -2.09 -23.38
C LEU A 217 0.13 -1.41 -22.63
N TYR A 218 -0.53 -2.11 -21.70
CA TYR A 218 -1.55 -1.50 -20.86
C TYR A 218 -0.99 -0.30 -20.08
N MET A 219 0.15 -0.49 -19.43
CA MET A 219 0.81 0.58 -18.67
C MET A 219 1.23 1.76 -19.55
N GLU A 220 1.75 1.49 -20.76
CA GLU A 220 2.15 2.52 -21.71
C GLU A 220 0.96 3.32 -22.26
N ASP A 221 -0.12 2.65 -22.66
CA ASP A 221 -1.29 3.30 -23.25
C ASP A 221 -2.11 4.10 -22.26
N HIS A 222 -2.14 3.65 -21.01
CA HIS A 222 -2.86 4.33 -19.93
C HIS A 222 -1.97 5.30 -19.15
N ASN A 223 -0.78 5.62 -19.68
CA ASN A 223 0.16 6.57 -19.09
C ASN A 223 0.44 6.27 -17.61
N LYS A 224 0.57 4.98 -17.27
CA LYS A 224 0.95 4.52 -15.94
C LYS A 224 2.46 4.63 -15.76
N THR A 225 2.94 4.47 -14.53
CA THR A 225 4.36 4.57 -14.19
C THR A 225 4.80 3.38 -13.35
N TYR A 226 3.97 2.94 -12.42
CA TYR A 226 4.32 1.87 -11.48
C TYR A 226 3.11 0.97 -11.22
N GLY A 227 3.32 -0.33 -11.35
CA GLY A 227 2.30 -1.36 -11.20
C GLY A 227 2.69 -2.40 -10.16
N PHE A 228 1.76 -2.75 -9.27
CA PHE A 228 1.98 -3.66 -8.14
C PHE A 228 0.83 -4.66 -7.96
N THR A 229 1.06 -5.72 -7.18
CA THR A 229 0.04 -6.73 -6.81
C THR A 229 -0.20 -6.84 -5.31
N ILE A 230 0.77 -6.51 -4.46
CA ILE A 230 0.65 -6.64 -2.99
C ILE A 230 1.12 -5.34 -2.34
N THR A 231 0.41 -4.91 -1.30
CA THR A 231 0.80 -3.80 -0.41
C THR A 231 0.86 -4.29 1.02
N MET A 232 1.89 -3.94 1.78
CA MET A 232 2.03 -4.38 3.17
C MET A 232 2.63 -3.31 4.08
N TYR A 233 2.62 -3.58 5.39
CA TYR A 233 3.29 -2.76 6.39
C TYR A 233 4.74 -3.19 6.55
N GLU A 234 5.66 -2.23 6.57
CA GLU A 234 7.06 -2.48 6.93
C GLU A 234 7.22 -2.61 8.44
N TYR A 235 8.24 -3.33 8.88
CA TYR A 235 8.66 -3.33 10.27
C TYR A 235 9.39 -2.02 10.59
N GLU A 236 8.77 -1.17 11.42
CA GLU A 236 9.32 0.14 11.80
C GLU A 236 10.78 0.06 12.29
N ALA A 237 11.12 -1.00 13.02
CA ALA A 237 12.48 -1.24 13.53
C ALA A 237 13.57 -1.30 12.45
N THR A 238 13.20 -1.46 11.17
CA THR A 238 14.12 -1.57 10.03
C THR A 238 14.35 -0.24 9.32
N ILE A 239 13.47 0.74 9.58
CA ILE A 239 13.41 2.05 8.94
C ILE A 239 13.17 3.22 9.93
N PRO A 240 13.69 3.20 11.18
CA PRO A 240 13.32 4.20 12.19
C PRO A 240 13.62 5.65 11.79
N THR A 241 14.61 5.91 10.93
CA THR A 241 14.92 7.28 10.46
C THR A 241 14.56 7.55 9.00
N LEU A 242 13.98 6.58 8.29
CA LEU A 242 13.67 6.72 6.86
C LEU A 242 12.71 7.89 6.62
N TRP A 243 11.57 7.90 7.31
CA TRP A 243 10.55 8.94 7.09
C TRP A 243 11.04 10.34 7.47
N GLN A 244 11.86 10.44 8.52
CA GLN A 244 12.46 11.71 8.90
C GLN A 244 13.43 12.21 7.80
N SER A 245 14.24 11.32 7.23
CA SER A 245 15.11 11.65 6.10
C SER A 245 14.31 12.07 4.85
N VAL A 246 13.16 11.44 4.61
CA VAL A 246 12.23 11.81 3.53
C VAL A 246 11.67 13.21 3.74
N LYS A 247 11.21 13.53 4.95
CA LYS A 247 10.69 14.87 5.29
C LYS A 247 11.73 15.96 5.07
N GLU A 248 12.98 15.71 5.48
CA GLU A 248 14.09 16.63 5.23
C GLU A 248 14.32 16.83 3.73
N PHE A 249 14.35 15.74 2.94
CA PHE A 249 14.53 15.83 1.50
C PHE A 249 13.43 16.64 0.81
N ILE A 250 12.15 16.39 1.12
CA ILE A 250 11.03 17.10 0.49
C ILE A 250 10.91 18.55 0.96
N GLN A 251 11.38 18.87 2.17
CA GLN A 251 11.46 20.24 2.64
C GLN A 251 12.51 21.04 1.84
N GLU A 252 13.64 20.43 1.52
CA GLU A 252 14.69 21.03 0.69
C GLU A 252 14.35 21.01 -0.81
N ASN A 253 13.47 20.11 -1.25
CA ASN A 253 13.12 19.90 -2.66
C ASN A 253 11.61 19.83 -2.90
N PRO A 254 10.83 20.85 -2.50
CA PRO A 254 9.37 20.80 -2.60
C PRO A 254 8.87 20.71 -4.05
N GLN A 255 9.67 21.14 -5.03
CA GLN A 255 9.35 21.07 -6.45
C GLN A 255 9.20 19.63 -7.00
N TYR A 256 9.72 18.62 -6.29
CA TYR A 256 9.57 17.22 -6.71
C TYR A 256 8.29 16.57 -6.18
N VAL A 257 7.62 17.15 -5.19
CA VAL A 257 6.39 16.60 -4.64
C VAL A 257 5.24 16.92 -5.60
N ALA A 258 4.65 15.88 -6.19
CA ALA A 258 3.54 16.05 -7.12
C ALA A 258 2.30 16.56 -6.38
N GLU A 259 1.49 17.42 -7.02
CA GLU A 259 0.28 17.97 -6.40
C GLU A 259 -0.78 16.89 -6.13
N ASN A 260 -1.05 16.02 -7.11
CA ASN A 260 -1.97 14.89 -7.01
C ASN A 260 -1.23 13.59 -6.61
N ASN A 261 -0.37 13.67 -5.61
CA ASN A 261 0.43 12.53 -5.12
C ASN A 261 -0.41 11.55 -4.26
N ALA A 262 0.21 10.45 -3.82
CA ALA A 262 -0.39 9.43 -2.97
C ALA A 262 0.01 9.58 -1.48
N MET A 263 0.21 10.79 -0.96
CA MET A 263 0.53 11.02 0.46
C MET A 263 -0.49 10.36 1.41
N GLY A 264 -1.77 10.34 1.05
CA GLY A 264 -2.81 9.68 1.85
C GLY A 264 -2.65 8.16 1.97
N TYR A 265 -1.93 7.52 1.05
CA TYR A 265 -1.55 6.11 1.16
C TYR A 265 -0.37 5.92 2.13
N MET A 266 0.56 6.88 2.19
CA MET A 266 1.75 6.83 3.06
C MET A 266 1.50 7.36 4.49
N SER A 267 0.48 8.19 4.68
CA SER A 267 0.30 8.91 5.94
C SER A 267 -1.16 9.27 6.17
N GLU A 268 -1.66 8.91 7.35
CA GLU A 268 -3.03 9.26 7.79
C GLU A 268 -3.12 10.70 8.34
N ASN A 269 -1.98 11.36 8.56
CA ASN A 269 -1.89 12.70 9.14
C ASN A 269 -1.11 13.67 8.25
N GLY A 270 -1.32 13.59 6.93
CA GLY A 270 -0.82 14.58 5.97
C GLY A 270 0.70 14.65 5.84
N GLY A 271 1.41 13.60 6.27
CA GLY A 271 2.86 13.49 6.16
C GLY A 271 3.62 13.63 7.48
N ASP A 272 2.96 13.90 8.60
CA ASP A 272 3.65 14.05 9.90
C ASP A 272 4.38 12.76 10.32
N THR A 273 3.70 11.61 10.15
CA THR A 273 4.24 10.28 10.38
C THR A 273 3.94 9.33 9.24
N TYR A 274 4.87 8.40 8.99
CA TYR A 274 4.68 7.28 8.07
C TYR A 274 3.80 6.21 8.70
N ASN A 275 2.81 5.72 7.96
CA ASN A 275 1.96 4.60 8.38
C ASN A 275 2.58 3.22 8.07
N LEU A 276 3.80 3.18 7.54
CA LEU A 276 4.57 1.99 7.17
C LEU A 276 4.07 1.24 5.91
N CYS A 277 3.02 1.71 5.24
CA CYS A 277 2.49 1.11 4.01
C CYS A 277 3.48 1.23 2.85
N HIS A 278 3.73 0.13 2.16
CA HIS A 278 4.52 0.11 0.93
C HIS A 278 4.01 -0.96 -0.06
N PHE A 279 4.25 -0.72 -1.34
CA PHE A 279 4.10 -1.70 -2.41
C PHE A 279 5.22 -2.74 -2.29
N TRP A 280 4.88 -4.02 -2.39
CA TRP A 280 5.83 -5.10 -2.17
C TRP A 280 6.65 -5.37 -3.43
N SER A 281 7.90 -4.90 -3.44
CA SER A 281 8.72 -4.73 -4.64
C SER A 281 9.23 -6.03 -5.30
N ASN A 282 8.98 -7.22 -4.74
CA ASN A 282 9.29 -8.48 -5.42
C ASN A 282 8.44 -8.69 -6.69
N PHE A 283 7.30 -8.00 -6.78
CA PHE A 283 6.54 -7.80 -8.00
C PHE A 283 6.48 -6.31 -8.30
N GLU A 284 7.05 -5.90 -9.44
CA GLU A 284 6.91 -4.54 -9.96
C GLU A 284 6.88 -4.57 -11.48
N ILE A 285 5.92 -3.87 -12.08
CA ILE A 285 5.95 -3.51 -13.50
C ILE A 285 6.05 -2.00 -13.58
N ALA A 286 7.20 -1.45 -13.95
CA ALA A 286 7.41 -0.02 -13.86
C ALA A 286 8.25 0.56 -15.01
N ASN A 287 8.04 1.85 -15.24
CA ASN A 287 8.77 2.65 -16.22
C ASN A 287 10.11 3.07 -15.63
N MET A 288 11.21 2.61 -16.22
CA MET A 288 12.57 2.93 -15.80
C MET A 288 12.90 4.42 -15.88
N ASP A 289 12.21 5.18 -16.73
CA ASP A 289 12.43 6.63 -16.85
C ASP A 289 12.06 7.37 -15.56
N PHE A 290 11.16 6.82 -14.75
CA PHE A 290 10.87 7.36 -13.41
C PHE A 290 12.10 7.28 -12.50
N TRP A 291 12.76 6.11 -12.48
CA TRP A 291 13.97 5.90 -11.68
C TRP A 291 15.16 6.70 -12.22
N ARG A 292 15.26 6.87 -13.54
CA ARG A 292 16.29 7.69 -14.20
C ARG A 292 16.03 9.20 -14.06
N GLY A 293 14.81 9.58 -13.66
CA GLY A 293 14.41 10.98 -13.51
C GLY A 293 15.19 11.71 -12.41
N GLU A 294 15.24 13.04 -12.52
CA GLU A 294 16.00 13.90 -11.60
C GLU A 294 15.52 13.76 -10.15
N ALA A 295 14.19 13.74 -9.93
CA ALA A 295 13.59 13.63 -8.61
C ALA A 295 14.04 12.34 -7.88
N TYR A 296 13.91 11.19 -8.54
CA TYR A 296 14.32 9.91 -7.95
C TYR A 296 15.82 9.82 -7.76
N SER A 297 16.60 10.26 -8.75
CA SER A 297 18.07 10.23 -8.67
C SER A 297 18.58 11.03 -7.47
N LYS A 298 18.08 12.26 -7.28
CA LYS A 298 18.45 13.09 -6.10
C LYS A 298 17.94 12.50 -4.79
N PHE A 299 16.75 11.93 -4.79
CA PHE A 299 16.19 11.28 -3.61
C PHE A 299 17.04 10.08 -3.17
N PHE A 300 17.36 9.18 -4.10
CA PHE A 300 18.25 8.05 -3.84
C PHE A 300 19.62 8.52 -3.34
N ASP A 301 20.26 9.48 -4.03
CA ASP A 301 21.56 10.00 -3.62
C ASP A 301 21.53 10.62 -2.21
N TYR A 302 20.41 11.26 -1.83
CA TYR A 302 20.21 11.79 -0.48
C TYR A 302 20.13 10.66 0.55
N LEU A 303 19.32 9.63 0.30
CA LEU A 303 19.19 8.47 1.18
C LEU A 303 20.49 7.66 1.29
N ASP A 304 21.22 7.49 0.20
CA ASP A 304 22.49 6.76 0.16
C ASP A 304 23.57 7.46 1.00
N LYS A 305 23.57 8.81 0.99
CA LYS A 305 24.44 9.62 1.87
C LYS A 305 24.05 9.56 3.34
N LYS A 306 22.76 9.41 3.67
CA LYS A 306 22.31 9.19 5.05
C LYS A 306 22.80 7.85 5.62
N GLY A 307 23.06 6.88 4.74
CA GLY A 307 23.63 5.58 5.09
C GLY A 307 22.64 4.61 5.74
N GLY A 308 21.34 4.92 5.71
CA GLY A 308 20.31 4.09 6.34
C GLY A 308 20.17 2.67 5.77
N PHE A 309 20.63 2.45 4.52
CA PHE A 309 20.78 1.09 3.97
C PHE A 309 21.73 0.22 4.82
N TYR A 310 22.73 0.80 5.48
CA TYR A 310 23.77 0.08 6.23
C TYR A 310 23.68 0.26 7.75
N TYR A 311 23.38 1.48 8.23
CA TYR A 311 23.17 1.75 9.65
C TYR A 311 21.84 1.20 10.17
N GLU A 312 20.84 1.09 9.29
CA GLU A 312 19.56 0.45 9.56
C GLU A 312 19.40 -0.77 8.62
N ARG A 313 18.22 -0.95 8.02
CA ARG A 313 17.95 -2.00 7.03
C ARG A 313 16.87 -1.53 6.04
N TRP A 314 17.05 -0.32 5.50
CA TRP A 314 16.11 0.27 4.54
C TRP A 314 15.94 -0.66 3.34
N GLY A 315 14.73 -1.19 3.17
CA GLY A 315 14.35 -1.98 2.01
C GLY A 315 14.12 -1.12 0.77
N ASP A 316 14.33 -1.69 -0.41
CA ASP A 316 13.94 -1.06 -1.68
C ASP A 316 12.43 -0.87 -1.77
N ALA A 317 11.63 -1.79 -1.21
CA ALA A 317 10.17 -1.70 -1.23
C ALA A 317 9.62 -0.40 -0.61
N PRO A 318 9.94 -0.02 0.64
CA PRO A 318 9.53 1.28 1.17
C PRO A 318 10.19 2.46 0.44
N VAL A 319 11.44 2.35 -0.03
CA VAL A 319 12.11 3.45 -0.77
C VAL A 319 11.40 3.75 -2.10
N HIS A 320 11.11 2.73 -2.91
CA HIS A 320 10.35 2.83 -4.15
C HIS A 320 8.95 3.38 -3.89
N SER A 321 8.26 2.84 -2.88
CA SER A 321 6.90 3.23 -2.54
C SER A 321 6.79 4.69 -2.13
N ILE A 322 7.73 5.17 -1.32
CA ILE A 322 7.82 6.59 -0.93
C ILE A 322 8.05 7.46 -2.15
N ALA A 323 9.03 7.13 -2.99
CA ALA A 323 9.33 7.92 -4.17
C ALA A 323 8.15 7.99 -5.14
N VAL A 324 7.56 6.84 -5.50
CA VAL A 324 6.40 6.78 -6.41
C VAL A 324 5.21 7.53 -5.81
N SER A 325 4.96 7.36 -4.51
CA SER A 325 3.83 8.01 -3.84
C SER A 325 3.99 9.52 -3.68
N LEU A 326 5.22 10.06 -3.68
CA LEU A 326 5.46 11.49 -3.52
C LEU A 326 5.74 12.22 -4.83
N PHE A 327 6.52 11.60 -5.73
CA PHE A 327 7.05 12.26 -6.94
C PHE A 327 6.23 11.97 -8.20
N GLN A 328 5.22 11.12 -8.10
CA GLN A 328 4.30 10.84 -9.19
C GLN A 328 2.85 11.15 -8.79
N SER A 329 2.02 11.46 -9.78
CA SER A 329 0.58 11.52 -9.56
C SER A 329 0.04 10.11 -9.27
N LYS A 330 -0.83 10.00 -8.26
CA LYS A 330 -1.44 8.73 -7.83
C LYS A 330 -2.17 8.00 -8.96
N ASP A 331 -2.72 8.72 -9.94
CA ASP A 331 -3.45 8.16 -11.08
C ASP A 331 -2.55 7.36 -12.03
N LYS A 332 -1.22 7.52 -11.92
CA LYS A 332 -0.23 6.73 -12.68
C LYS A 332 0.28 5.50 -11.93
N ILE A 333 -0.18 5.28 -10.71
CA ILE A 333 0.07 4.06 -9.94
C ILE A 333 -1.08 3.10 -10.27
N HIS A 334 -0.76 1.83 -10.51
CA HIS A 334 -1.75 0.83 -10.91
C HIS A 334 -1.67 -0.42 -10.05
N PHE A 335 -2.82 -0.87 -9.57
CA PHE A 335 -2.97 -2.15 -8.89
C PHE A 335 -3.47 -3.18 -9.89
N PHE A 336 -2.67 -4.23 -10.13
CA PHE A 336 -3.05 -5.32 -11.03
C PHE A 336 -3.91 -6.37 -10.29
N ASP A 337 -5.23 -6.11 -10.18
CA ASP A 337 -6.15 -7.10 -9.60
C ASP A 337 -6.14 -8.41 -10.42
N GLU A 338 -5.93 -8.33 -11.73
CA GLU A 338 -5.96 -9.48 -12.65
C GLU A 338 -4.79 -10.46 -12.52
N ILE A 339 -3.67 -10.05 -11.91
CA ILE A 339 -2.44 -10.86 -11.87
C ILE A 339 -2.36 -11.56 -10.50
N GLY A 340 -2.93 -12.77 -10.41
CA GLY A 340 -2.78 -13.60 -9.21
C GLY A 340 -1.31 -13.99 -8.98
N TYR A 341 -0.75 -13.54 -7.86
CA TYR A 341 0.67 -13.59 -7.56
C TYR A 341 0.90 -14.06 -6.12
N GLU A 342 1.92 -14.85 -5.90
CA GLU A 342 2.37 -15.23 -4.57
C GLU A 342 3.88 -15.20 -4.48
N HIS A 343 4.34 -14.65 -3.36
CA HIS A 343 5.67 -14.82 -2.85
C HIS A 343 5.48 -15.16 -1.37
N ASN A 344 5.97 -16.30 -0.91
CA ASN A 344 5.66 -16.79 0.43
C ASN A 344 5.98 -15.72 1.51
N PRO A 345 5.10 -15.49 2.49
CA PRO A 345 3.84 -16.21 2.77
C PRO A 345 2.58 -15.57 2.16
N TYR A 346 2.70 -14.52 1.35
CA TYR A 346 1.56 -13.73 0.91
C TYR A 346 1.13 -14.06 -0.52
N THR A 347 -0.19 -14.13 -0.71
CA THR A 347 -0.82 -14.38 -2.01
C THR A 347 -1.80 -13.26 -2.31
N HIS A 348 -1.66 -12.60 -3.45
CA HIS A 348 -2.73 -11.86 -4.10
C HIS A 348 -3.52 -12.81 -5.00
N CYS A 349 -4.82 -12.87 -4.78
CA CYS A 349 -5.76 -13.54 -5.66
C CYS A 349 -6.82 -12.54 -6.14
N PRO A 350 -7.12 -12.45 -7.46
CA PRO A 350 -8.07 -11.48 -8.01
C PRO A 350 -9.41 -11.53 -7.29
N ARG A 351 -9.91 -10.38 -6.85
CA ARG A 351 -11.14 -10.33 -6.02
C ARG A 351 -12.40 -10.34 -6.87
N ASP A 352 -12.36 -9.73 -8.05
CA ASP A 352 -13.48 -9.78 -8.97
C ASP A 352 -13.66 -11.20 -9.51
N ASN A 353 -14.85 -11.77 -9.33
CA ASN A 353 -15.18 -13.11 -9.85
C ASN A 353 -15.07 -13.17 -11.38
N GLY A 354 -15.24 -12.06 -12.08
CA GLY A 354 -15.01 -11.97 -13.51
C GLY A 354 -13.54 -12.12 -13.84
N ALA A 355 -12.66 -11.31 -13.25
CA ALA A 355 -11.21 -11.36 -13.42
C ALA A 355 -10.65 -12.74 -13.03
N TRP A 356 -11.06 -13.28 -11.89
CA TRP A 356 -10.64 -14.60 -11.40
C TRP A 356 -10.98 -15.73 -12.38
N LYS A 357 -12.19 -15.73 -12.95
CA LYS A 357 -12.61 -16.70 -13.97
C LYS A 357 -11.92 -16.47 -15.32
N ARG A 358 -11.80 -15.21 -15.76
CA ARG A 358 -11.13 -14.85 -17.03
C ARG A 358 -9.68 -15.30 -17.02
N GLY A 359 -8.96 -15.03 -15.94
CA GLY A 359 -7.58 -15.46 -15.72
C GLY A 359 -7.43 -16.95 -15.38
N LYS A 360 -8.50 -17.75 -15.38
CA LYS A 360 -8.48 -19.19 -15.05
C LYS A 360 -7.69 -19.48 -13.76
N CYS A 361 -7.91 -18.66 -12.75
CA CYS A 361 -7.09 -18.62 -11.56
C CYS A 361 -7.23 -19.91 -10.72
N GLY A 362 -6.12 -20.39 -10.17
CA GLY A 362 -6.06 -21.55 -9.27
C GLY A 362 -5.99 -21.20 -7.78
N CYS A 363 -5.88 -19.92 -7.43
CA CYS A 363 -5.78 -19.44 -6.05
C CYS A 363 -7.15 -19.39 -5.35
N ASP A 364 -7.12 -19.52 -4.02
CA ASP A 364 -8.28 -19.34 -3.16
C ASP A 364 -8.46 -17.85 -2.82
N GLN A 365 -9.52 -17.23 -3.34
CA GLN A 365 -9.82 -15.81 -3.10
C GLN A 365 -9.95 -15.48 -1.60
N GLN A 366 -10.34 -16.45 -0.75
CA GLN A 366 -10.46 -16.24 0.69
C GLN A 366 -9.11 -16.17 1.40
N LYS A 367 -8.03 -16.62 0.75
CA LYS A 367 -6.67 -16.55 1.26
C LYS A 367 -5.87 -15.39 0.66
N SER A 368 -6.54 -14.52 -0.11
CA SER A 368 -5.92 -13.33 -0.67
C SER A 368 -5.51 -12.36 0.45
N PHE A 369 -4.24 -11.97 0.47
CA PHE A 369 -3.68 -11.04 1.44
C PHE A 369 -4.36 -9.67 1.36
N ASP A 370 -4.68 -9.21 0.15
CA ASP A 370 -5.19 -7.85 -0.05
C ASP A 370 -6.67 -7.69 0.30
N GLY A 371 -7.38 -8.80 0.53
CA GLY A 371 -8.85 -8.83 0.60
C GLY A 371 -9.45 -9.61 1.76
N TYR A 372 -8.65 -10.24 2.63
CA TYR A 372 -9.21 -10.91 3.79
C TYR A 372 -9.59 -9.89 4.87
N VAL A 373 -10.84 -9.44 4.81
CA VAL A 373 -11.52 -8.94 5.99
C VAL A 373 -12.05 -10.18 6.72
N PRO A 374 -11.59 -10.48 7.95
CA PRO A 374 -12.14 -11.57 8.74
C PRO A 374 -13.67 -11.54 8.73
N ASN A 375 -14.34 -12.69 8.76
CA ASN A 375 -15.80 -12.67 8.84
C ASN A 375 -16.24 -11.94 10.11
N ALA A 376 -17.12 -10.94 9.97
CA ALA A 376 -17.72 -10.30 11.13
C ALA A 376 -18.58 -11.32 11.91
N PRO A 377 -18.65 -11.25 13.25
CA PRO A 377 -19.45 -12.16 14.04
C PRO A 377 -20.91 -12.14 13.56
N ALA A 378 -21.48 -13.32 13.33
CA ALA A 378 -22.84 -13.43 12.79
C ALA A 378 -23.86 -12.83 13.76
N LEU A 379 -24.72 -11.94 13.25
CA LEU A 379 -25.79 -11.32 14.01
C LEU A 379 -27.15 -11.93 13.62
N PRO A 380 -28.09 -12.06 14.57
CA PRO A 380 -29.44 -12.50 14.25
C PRO A 380 -30.15 -11.46 13.36
N PRO A 381 -31.17 -11.86 12.57
CA PRO A 381 -31.86 -10.95 11.65
C PRO A 381 -32.43 -9.68 12.31
N ALA A 382 -32.85 -9.76 13.57
CA ALA A 382 -33.34 -8.60 14.32
C ALA A 382 -32.25 -7.56 14.59
N ALA A 383 -31.01 -7.99 14.84
CA ALA A 383 -29.85 -7.12 15.03
C ALA A 383 -29.37 -6.53 13.70
N ILE A 384 -29.29 -7.33 12.64
CA ILE A 384 -28.93 -6.85 11.29
C ILE A 384 -29.86 -5.73 10.84
N ARG A 385 -31.18 -5.90 11.02
CA ARG A 385 -32.14 -4.85 10.68
C ARG A 385 -31.89 -3.57 11.46
N GLU A 386 -31.56 -3.67 12.74
CA GLU A 386 -31.27 -2.49 13.56
C GLU A 386 -29.99 -1.77 13.13
N VAL A 387 -28.90 -2.52 12.92
CA VAL A 387 -27.58 -1.97 12.57
C VAL A 387 -27.63 -1.26 11.21
N PHE A 388 -28.27 -1.88 10.22
CA PHE A 388 -28.31 -1.43 8.83
C PHE A 388 -29.60 -0.68 8.45
N THR A 389 -30.27 -0.08 9.43
CA THR A 389 -31.31 0.92 9.17
C THR A 389 -30.81 2.27 9.67
N TYR A 390 -31.00 3.33 8.88
CA TYR A 390 -30.64 4.67 9.32
C TYR A 390 -31.46 5.04 10.57
N PRO A 391 -30.85 5.59 11.63
CA PRO A 391 -31.57 5.86 12.88
C PRO A 391 -32.76 6.81 12.68
N ASP A 392 -33.92 6.38 13.17
CA ASP A 392 -35.12 7.21 13.27
C ASP A 392 -35.37 7.54 14.75
N PRO A 393 -35.14 8.80 15.18
CA PRO A 393 -35.32 9.21 16.57
C PRO A 393 -36.77 9.20 17.04
N SER A 394 -37.74 9.10 16.12
CA SER A 394 -39.17 9.02 16.44
C SER A 394 -39.66 7.59 16.69
N ARG A 395 -38.85 6.57 16.35
CA ARG A 395 -39.20 5.17 16.49
C ARG A 395 -39.09 4.70 17.94
N ALA A 396 -40.20 4.27 18.53
CA ALA A 396 -40.20 3.68 19.87
C ALA A 396 -39.40 2.35 19.91
N PRO A 397 -38.58 2.10 20.94
CA PRO A 397 -37.91 0.82 21.13
C PRO A 397 -38.91 -0.33 21.34
N ASP A 398 -38.67 -1.47 20.70
CA ASP A 398 -39.39 -2.72 20.98
C ASP A 398 -38.76 -3.43 22.18
N GLU A 399 -39.45 -3.42 23.32
CA GLU A 399 -39.01 -4.04 24.57
C GLU A 399 -38.76 -5.56 24.45
N ARG A 400 -39.37 -6.23 23.46
CA ARG A 400 -39.19 -7.67 23.23
C ARG A 400 -37.97 -8.00 22.36
N ASN A 401 -37.38 -7.00 21.72
CA ASN A 401 -36.18 -7.16 20.90
C ASN A 401 -34.97 -6.59 21.65
N PRO A 402 -34.03 -7.42 22.14
CA PRO A 402 -32.88 -6.95 22.91
C PRO A 402 -31.91 -6.07 22.10
N TYR A 403 -32.08 -6.04 20.77
CA TYR A 403 -31.33 -5.20 19.85
C TYR A 403 -32.08 -3.91 19.48
N SER A 404 -33.36 -3.74 19.82
CA SER A 404 -34.11 -2.56 19.41
C SER A 404 -33.60 -1.33 20.16
N ASP A 405 -33.07 -0.36 19.40
CA ASP A 405 -32.43 0.91 19.80
C ASP A 405 -30.95 0.97 19.33
N ALA A 406 -30.76 1.41 18.09
CA ALA A 406 -29.46 1.60 17.46
C ALA A 406 -28.55 2.57 18.23
N SER A 407 -29.10 3.58 18.90
CA SER A 407 -28.34 4.54 19.70
C SER A 407 -27.80 3.89 20.97
N ARG A 408 -28.61 3.07 21.63
CA ARG A 408 -28.15 2.25 22.77
C ARG A 408 -27.12 1.21 22.35
N LEU A 409 -27.30 0.55 21.20
CA LEU A 409 -26.29 -0.36 20.65
C LEU A 409 -25.00 0.38 20.33
N ASN A 410 -25.09 1.56 19.73
CA ASN A 410 -23.93 2.40 19.44
C ASN A 410 -23.14 2.74 20.71
N PHE A 411 -23.82 3.27 21.72
CA PHE A 411 -23.20 3.60 23.00
C PHE A 411 -22.54 2.38 23.66
N LEU A 412 -23.24 1.23 23.70
CA LEU A 412 -22.69 0.00 24.24
C LEU A 412 -21.45 -0.46 23.47
N GLY A 413 -21.53 -0.46 22.14
CA GLY A 413 -20.43 -0.91 21.29
C GLY A 413 -19.22 0.00 21.35
N GLU A 414 -19.39 1.31 21.51
CA GLU A 414 -18.28 2.23 21.74
C GLU A 414 -17.47 1.82 22.98
N LYS A 415 -18.16 1.55 24.10
CA LYS A 415 -17.48 1.16 25.35
C LYS A 415 -16.87 -0.25 25.27
N MET A 416 -17.61 -1.20 24.71
CA MET A 416 -17.15 -2.59 24.63
C MET A 416 -16.00 -2.75 23.63
N ALA A 417 -16.05 -2.09 22.48
CA ALA A 417 -14.98 -2.14 21.49
C ALA A 417 -13.72 -1.43 21.97
N ALA A 418 -13.85 -0.28 22.66
CA ALA A 418 -12.70 0.40 23.26
C ALA A 418 -12.02 -0.47 24.32
N MET A 419 -12.80 -1.16 25.16
CA MET A 419 -12.29 -2.11 26.15
C MET A 419 -11.58 -3.29 25.49
N ALA A 420 -12.22 -3.94 24.52
CA ALA A 420 -11.64 -5.07 23.81
C ALA A 420 -10.36 -4.70 23.05
N TYR A 421 -10.34 -3.56 22.36
CA TYR A 421 -9.14 -3.06 21.69
C TYR A 421 -8.01 -2.75 22.68
N HIS A 422 -8.34 -2.15 23.83
CA HIS A 422 -7.36 -1.90 24.88
C HIS A 422 -6.75 -3.20 25.41
N ASP A 423 -7.57 -4.21 25.71
CA ASP A 423 -7.10 -5.52 26.16
C ASP A 423 -6.15 -6.16 25.15
N VAL A 424 -6.52 -6.15 23.86
CA VAL A 424 -5.68 -6.73 22.79
C VAL A 424 -4.37 -5.98 22.65
N MET A 425 -4.39 -4.63 22.72
CA MET A 425 -3.16 -3.84 22.62
C MET A 425 -2.25 -4.02 23.83
N ALA A 426 -2.80 -4.15 25.03
CA ALA A 426 -2.02 -4.45 26.24
C ALA A 426 -1.33 -5.82 26.15
N GLU A 427 -1.99 -6.81 25.55
CA GLU A 427 -1.43 -8.15 25.31
C GLU A 427 -0.32 -8.15 24.23
N ARG A 428 -0.46 -7.31 23.19
CA ARG A 428 0.53 -7.22 22.09
C ARG A 428 1.74 -6.36 22.43
N LEU A 429 1.55 -5.28 23.19
CA LEU A 429 2.55 -4.25 23.43
C LEU A 429 3.10 -4.31 24.86
N THR A 430 3.56 -5.49 25.28
CA THR A 430 3.97 -5.77 26.67
C THR A 430 5.15 -4.95 27.18
N ASN A 431 5.88 -4.29 26.26
CA ASN A 431 7.09 -3.53 26.58
C ASN A 431 6.82 -2.03 26.81
N LEU A 432 5.57 -1.57 26.65
CA LEU A 432 5.22 -0.17 26.87
C LEU A 432 4.77 0.08 28.31
N ASP A 433 5.14 1.23 28.87
CA ASP A 433 4.54 1.70 30.11
C ASP A 433 3.07 2.12 29.89
N VAL A 434 2.32 2.25 30.98
CA VAL A 434 0.88 2.53 30.96
C VAL A 434 0.55 3.84 30.23
N GLN A 435 1.35 4.89 30.39
CA GLN A 435 1.07 6.19 29.75
C GLN A 435 1.30 6.11 28.24
N THR A 436 2.39 5.46 27.83
CA THR A 436 2.72 5.25 26.42
C THR A 436 1.69 4.36 25.74
N LEU A 437 1.25 3.29 26.39
CA LEU A 437 0.19 2.40 25.88
C LEU A 437 -1.15 3.16 25.72
N GLN A 438 -1.54 3.95 26.73
CA GLN A 438 -2.77 4.76 26.66
C GLN A 438 -2.72 5.79 25.53
N HIS A 439 -1.57 6.43 25.34
CA HIS A 439 -1.37 7.37 24.23
C HIS A 439 -1.48 6.66 22.87
N HIS A 440 -0.83 5.49 22.72
CA HIS A 440 -0.90 4.67 21.51
C HIS A 440 -2.34 4.27 21.19
N ILE A 441 -3.10 3.77 22.17
CA ILE A 441 -4.49 3.35 21.98
C ILE A 441 -5.37 4.53 21.58
N ARG A 442 -5.25 5.67 22.28
CA ARG A 442 -6.03 6.89 21.95
C ARG A 442 -5.77 7.34 20.51
N ARG A 443 -4.53 7.21 20.03
CA ARG A 443 -4.15 7.61 18.68
C ARG A 443 -4.64 6.63 17.61
N THR A 444 -4.58 5.33 17.88
CA THR A 444 -4.81 4.29 16.86
C THR A 444 -6.26 3.81 16.79
N PHE A 445 -7.00 3.81 17.90
CA PHE A 445 -8.35 3.25 17.96
C PHE A 445 -9.36 3.93 17.01
N PRO A 446 -9.41 5.27 16.86
CA PRO A 446 -10.34 5.90 15.92
C PRO A 446 -10.09 5.46 14.46
N GLY A 447 -8.82 5.34 14.06
CA GLY A 447 -8.44 4.87 12.73
C GLY A 447 -8.85 3.41 12.50
N PHE A 448 -8.60 2.54 13.48
CA PHE A 448 -9.03 1.14 13.46
C PHE A 448 -10.54 0.98 13.23
N VAL A 449 -11.35 1.75 13.96
CA VAL A 449 -12.82 1.75 13.84
C VAL A 449 -13.26 2.13 12.42
N GLU A 450 -12.69 3.20 11.89
CA GLU A 450 -13.05 3.72 10.56
C GLU A 450 -12.60 2.77 9.44
N ARG A 451 -11.38 2.23 9.52
CA ARG A 451 -10.87 1.25 8.55
C ARG A 451 -11.71 -0.02 8.56
N THR A 452 -12.11 -0.51 9.75
CA THR A 452 -12.96 -1.71 9.85
C THR A 452 -14.30 -1.51 9.17
N ALA A 453 -15.04 -0.44 9.48
CA ALA A 453 -16.36 -0.19 8.87
C ALA A 453 -16.27 -0.06 7.34
N ARG A 454 -15.20 0.57 6.84
CA ARG A 454 -14.94 0.73 5.41
C ARG A 454 -14.56 -0.58 4.74
N ALA A 455 -13.75 -1.41 5.40
CA ALA A 455 -13.33 -2.71 4.89
C ALA A 455 -14.53 -3.63 4.61
N TYR A 456 -15.57 -3.60 5.45
CA TYR A 456 -16.81 -4.33 5.19
C TYR A 456 -17.79 -3.64 4.22
N ALA A 457 -17.48 -2.43 3.74
CA ALA A 457 -18.37 -1.61 2.92
C ALA A 457 -19.80 -1.48 3.49
N TRP A 458 -19.91 -1.37 4.82
CA TRP A 458 -21.19 -1.47 5.53
C TRP A 458 -22.20 -0.38 5.20
N ASN A 459 -21.74 0.80 4.79
CA ASN A 459 -22.59 1.88 4.33
C ASN A 459 -23.50 1.46 3.17
N ARG A 460 -23.03 0.60 2.26
CA ARG A 460 -23.82 0.09 1.11
C ARG A 460 -25.02 -0.75 1.53
N ASN A 461 -25.02 -1.27 2.76
CA ASN A 461 -26.08 -2.13 3.28
C ASN A 461 -27.14 -1.34 4.05
N VAL A 462 -26.90 -0.07 4.35
CA VAL A 462 -27.81 0.76 5.16
C VAL A 462 -29.03 1.17 4.34
N ARG A 463 -30.22 0.99 4.93
CA ARG A 463 -31.50 1.38 4.34
C ARG A 463 -31.99 2.69 4.94
N GLY A 464 -32.62 3.50 4.11
CA GLY A 464 -33.34 4.71 4.56
C GLY A 464 -32.46 5.91 4.83
N TYR A 465 -31.29 6.03 4.17
CA TYR A 465 -30.51 7.25 4.23
C TYR A 465 -31.34 8.48 3.81
N PRO A 466 -31.25 9.60 4.55
CA PRO A 466 -31.67 10.90 4.07
C PRO A 466 -30.98 11.26 2.75
N ALA A 467 -31.65 12.05 1.90
CA ALA A 467 -31.11 12.42 0.58
C ALA A 467 -29.80 13.23 0.65
N ASP A 468 -29.55 13.89 1.78
CA ASP A 468 -28.40 14.75 2.07
C ASP A 468 -27.34 14.06 2.96
N ALA A 469 -27.52 12.78 3.31
CA ALA A 469 -26.59 12.09 4.19
C ALA A 469 -25.27 11.75 3.48
N ASP A 470 -24.14 12.15 4.09
CA ASP A 470 -22.81 11.71 3.68
C ASP A 470 -22.52 10.28 4.19
N GLN A 471 -22.77 9.31 3.30
CA GLN A 471 -22.58 7.87 3.53
C GLN A 471 -21.12 7.46 3.71
N ASN A 472 -20.15 8.33 3.38
CA ASN A 472 -18.73 8.05 3.48
C ASN A 472 -18.05 8.81 4.64
N SER A 473 -18.83 9.57 5.42
CA SER A 473 -18.32 10.34 6.55
C SER A 473 -17.70 9.45 7.63
N PRO A 474 -16.63 9.90 8.32
CA PRO A 474 -16.08 9.20 9.49
C PRO A 474 -17.11 8.94 10.59
N ASN A 475 -18.08 9.86 10.77
CA ASN A 475 -19.15 9.71 11.74
C ASN A 475 -20.06 8.52 11.41
N GLU A 476 -20.38 8.32 10.13
CA GLU A 476 -21.19 7.18 9.69
C GLU A 476 -20.44 5.85 9.82
N ALA A 477 -19.15 5.83 9.49
CA ALA A 477 -18.29 4.67 9.70
C ALA A 477 -18.24 4.26 11.18
N ARG A 478 -18.00 5.23 12.09
CA ARG A 478 -18.03 5.00 13.54
C ARG A 478 -19.40 4.55 14.02
N ARG A 479 -20.48 5.16 13.50
CA ARG A 479 -21.85 4.77 13.84
C ARG A 479 -22.07 3.29 13.56
N LEU A 480 -21.77 2.87 12.32
CA LEU A 480 -21.95 1.50 11.87
C LEU A 480 -21.12 0.52 12.69
N PHE A 481 -19.84 0.81 12.89
CA PHE A 481 -18.95 -0.05 13.67
C PHE A 481 -19.43 -0.21 15.10
N PHE A 482 -19.71 0.88 15.81
CA PHE A 482 -20.13 0.78 17.20
C PHE A 482 -21.52 0.16 17.34
N THR A 483 -22.47 0.46 16.46
CA THR A 483 -23.79 -0.21 16.51
C THR A 483 -23.65 -1.72 16.25
N TYR A 484 -22.79 -2.14 15.32
CA TYR A 484 -22.48 -3.56 15.07
C TYR A 484 -21.80 -4.20 16.29
N ALA A 485 -20.74 -3.58 16.83
CA ALA A 485 -20.01 -4.07 18.00
C ALA A 485 -20.92 -4.20 19.24
N GLY A 486 -21.86 -3.26 19.41
CA GLY A 486 -22.88 -3.33 20.45
C GLY A 486 -23.83 -4.51 20.25
N ALA A 487 -24.22 -4.80 19.01
CA ALA A 487 -25.02 -5.98 18.69
C ALA A 487 -24.25 -7.29 18.93
N VAL A 488 -22.97 -7.36 18.57
CA VAL A 488 -22.10 -8.52 18.87
C VAL A 488 -22.01 -8.73 20.38
N SER A 489 -21.80 -7.66 21.14
CA SER A 489 -21.71 -7.70 22.60
C SER A 489 -22.99 -8.21 23.28
N ARG A 490 -24.14 -8.08 22.61
CA ARG A 490 -25.44 -8.61 23.07
C ARG A 490 -25.71 -10.05 22.63
N GLY A 491 -24.97 -10.53 21.64
CA GLY A 491 -25.11 -11.87 21.08
C GLY A 491 -24.46 -12.97 21.94
N PRO A 492 -24.52 -14.23 21.47
CA PRO A 492 -23.82 -15.34 22.09
C PRO A 492 -22.31 -15.04 22.20
N GLN A 493 -21.69 -15.42 23.32
CA GLN A 493 -20.29 -15.13 23.68
C GLN A 493 -19.93 -13.65 23.92
N GLY A 494 -20.78 -12.70 23.50
CA GLY A 494 -20.73 -11.28 23.89
C GLY A 494 -19.35 -10.64 23.70
N TYR A 495 -18.73 -10.25 24.82
CA TYR A 495 -17.40 -9.62 24.84
C TYR A 495 -16.31 -10.48 24.17
N TYR A 496 -16.32 -11.80 24.38
CA TYR A 496 -15.28 -12.67 23.83
C TYR A 496 -15.34 -12.72 22.31
N ALA A 497 -16.53 -12.81 21.72
CA ALA A 497 -16.68 -12.76 20.26
C ALA A 497 -16.21 -11.41 19.68
N LEU A 498 -16.48 -10.31 20.39
CA LEU A 498 -15.97 -8.99 19.99
C LEU A 498 -14.44 -8.91 20.09
N LYS A 499 -13.85 -9.43 21.16
CA LYS A 499 -12.39 -9.45 21.34
C LYS A 499 -11.69 -10.30 20.28
N GLU A 500 -12.14 -11.53 20.06
CA GLU A 500 -11.58 -12.43 19.03
C GLU A 500 -11.70 -11.85 17.61
N TRP A 501 -12.81 -11.17 17.35
CA TRP A 501 -12.99 -10.46 16.08
C TRP A 501 -12.02 -9.29 15.93
N ILE A 502 -11.79 -8.49 16.98
CA ILE A 502 -10.79 -7.42 16.97
C ILE A 502 -9.37 -7.98 16.81
N ILE A 503 -9.03 -9.09 17.48
CA ILE A 503 -7.74 -9.80 17.28
C ILE A 503 -7.57 -10.16 15.80
N SER A 504 -8.59 -10.78 15.21
CA SER A 504 -8.56 -11.17 13.81
C SER A 504 -8.36 -9.95 12.91
N LEU A 505 -9.12 -8.87 13.12
CA LEU A 505 -8.98 -7.65 12.31
C LEU A 505 -7.56 -7.08 12.36
N LEU A 506 -6.96 -7.01 13.55
CA LEU A 506 -5.61 -6.51 13.76
C LEU A 506 -4.53 -7.42 13.14
N ASP A 507 -4.73 -8.73 13.12
CA ASP A 507 -3.81 -9.68 12.48
C ASP A 507 -3.76 -9.55 10.96
N PHE A 508 -4.84 -9.04 10.36
CA PHE A 508 -4.94 -8.76 8.92
C PHE A 508 -4.69 -7.28 8.58
N GLY A 509 -4.14 -6.51 9.52
CA GLY A 509 -3.71 -5.14 9.27
C GLY A 509 -4.84 -4.12 9.10
N ILE A 510 -6.04 -4.41 9.63
CA ILE A 510 -7.14 -3.44 9.70
C ILE A 510 -6.96 -2.48 10.88
#